data_AF-A0A0F0GYW4-F1
#
_entry.id   AF-A0A0F0GYW4-F1
#
_cell.length_a   1.000
_cell.length_b   1.000
_cell.length_c   1.000
_cell.angle_alpha   90.00
_cell.angle_beta   90.00
_cell.angle_gamma   90.00
#
_symmetry.space_group_name_H-M   'P 1'
#
loop_
_entity.id
_entity.type
_entity.pdbx_description
1 polymer ?
#
loop_
_entity_poly.entity_id
_entity_poly.type
_entity_poly.pdbx_seq_one_letter_code
_entity_poly.pdbx_strand_id
1 'polypeptide(L)'
;PGTWRPQLVVVGLGTNDFSTALKPGEQWPNTQSLVAAYKSAYHGFLDKLRARYGSGATIVVGVPEASGTFADAARQVVQEHGDAKVRYWNYADPALDRLGCDWHFSQHDHRLISGLLNDYIAKLGQIW
;
A
#
# COMPACT_ATOMS: atom_id res chain seq x y z
N PRO A 1 -2.82 -7.80 23.87
CA PRO A 1 -2.97 -6.90 22.69
C PRO A 1 -3.74 -5.58 22.91
N GLY A 2 -4.13 -5.22 24.15
CA GLY A 2 -4.89 -3.97 24.41
C GLY A 2 -4.04 -2.70 24.49
N THR A 3 -2.73 -2.82 24.69
CA THR A 3 -1.83 -1.69 24.97
C THR A 3 -1.04 -1.21 23.75
N TRP A 4 -0.97 -2.00 22.68
CA TRP A 4 -0.29 -1.58 21.44
C TRP A 4 -1.21 -0.70 20.60
N ARG A 5 -0.84 0.56 20.45
CA ARG A 5 -1.60 1.62 19.78
C ARG A 5 -0.64 2.40 18.86
N PRO A 6 -0.34 1.88 17.65
CA PRO A 6 0.54 2.57 16.74
C PRO A 6 -0.10 3.88 16.29
N GLN A 7 0.69 4.95 16.27
CA GLN A 7 0.27 6.21 15.66
C GLN A 7 0.36 6.17 14.13
N LEU A 8 1.19 5.27 13.58
CA LEU A 8 1.40 5.08 12.15
C LEU A 8 1.30 3.58 11.79
N VAL A 9 0.53 3.28 10.75
CA VAL A 9 0.45 1.95 10.13
C VAL A 9 0.79 2.08 8.64
N VAL A 10 1.84 1.41 8.19
CA VAL A 10 2.21 1.36 6.77
C VAL A 10 1.75 0.02 6.19
N VAL A 11 0.97 0.07 5.12
CA VAL A 11 0.40 -1.09 4.42
C VAL A 11 1.01 -1.17 3.02
N GLY A 12 1.81 -2.20 2.78
CA GLY A 12 2.35 -2.53 1.45
C GLY A 12 1.78 -3.86 0.96
N LEU A 13 0.53 -3.85 0.48
CA LEU A 13 -0.16 -5.01 -0.06
C LEU A 13 -0.73 -4.65 -1.44
N GLY A 14 -0.74 -5.60 -2.37
CA GLY A 14 -1.29 -5.43 -3.72
C GLY A 14 -0.35 -5.85 -4.85
N THR A 15 0.97 -5.83 -4.66
CA THR A 15 1.90 -6.30 -5.70
C THR A 15 1.59 -7.74 -6.11
N ASN A 16 1.25 -8.62 -5.16
CA ASN A 16 0.91 -10.01 -5.47
C ASN A 16 -0.40 -10.14 -6.27
N ASP A 17 -1.39 -9.29 -6.02
CA ASP A 17 -2.66 -9.28 -6.76
C ASP A 17 -2.47 -8.92 -8.25
N PHE A 18 -1.48 -8.09 -8.57
CA PHE A 18 -1.31 -7.51 -9.92
C PHE A 18 -0.01 -7.88 -10.65
N SER A 19 0.92 -8.59 -10.00
CA SER A 19 2.25 -8.93 -10.57
C SER A 19 2.20 -9.93 -11.72
N THR A 20 1.08 -10.62 -11.91
CA THR A 20 0.90 -11.60 -12.99
C THR A 20 -0.39 -11.34 -13.76
N ALA A 21 -0.40 -11.72 -15.04
CA ALA A 21 -1.64 -11.78 -15.79
C ALA A 21 -2.60 -12.80 -15.16
N LEU A 22 -3.91 -12.49 -15.19
CA LEU A 22 -4.96 -13.44 -14.79
C LEU A 22 -4.87 -14.71 -15.63
N LYS A 23 -4.88 -15.86 -14.96
CA LYS A 23 -4.86 -17.18 -15.58
C LYS A 23 -6.28 -17.66 -15.84
N PRO A 24 -6.49 -18.50 -16.86
CA PRO A 24 -7.77 -19.17 -17.07
C PRO A 24 -8.19 -19.95 -15.81
N GLY A 25 -9.45 -19.80 -15.40
CA GLY A 25 -10.03 -20.50 -14.25
C GLY A 25 -9.90 -19.78 -12.90
N GLU A 26 -9.23 -18.62 -12.85
CA GLU A 26 -9.28 -17.77 -11.66
C GLU A 26 -10.68 -17.17 -11.45
N GLN A 27 -10.99 -16.82 -10.20
CA GLN A 27 -12.30 -16.30 -9.81
C GLN A 27 -12.65 -14.95 -10.47
N TRP A 28 -11.64 -14.20 -10.94
CA TRP A 28 -11.80 -12.91 -11.61
C TRP A 28 -11.66 -13.08 -13.12
N PRO A 29 -12.74 -13.03 -13.90
CA PRO A 29 -12.70 -13.31 -15.34
C PRO A 29 -11.95 -12.23 -16.15
N ASN A 30 -11.69 -11.05 -15.58
CA ASN A 30 -10.96 -9.96 -16.23
C ASN A 30 -10.37 -8.97 -15.21
N THR A 31 -9.45 -8.12 -15.68
CA THR A 31 -8.76 -7.12 -14.84
C THR A 31 -9.73 -6.18 -14.14
N GLN A 32 -10.84 -5.79 -14.78
CA GLN A 32 -11.83 -4.91 -14.15
C GLN A 32 -12.48 -5.56 -12.92
N SER A 33 -12.85 -6.85 -13.02
CA SER A 33 -13.40 -7.61 -11.90
C SER A 33 -12.38 -7.83 -10.78
N LEU A 34 -11.09 -8.04 -11.13
CA LEU A 34 -10.01 -8.12 -10.15
C LEU A 34 -9.83 -6.79 -9.41
N VAL A 35 -9.80 -5.66 -10.14
CA VAL A 35 -9.70 -4.32 -9.54
C VAL A 35 -10.89 -4.04 -8.61
N ALA A 36 -12.11 -4.38 -9.01
CA ALA A 36 -13.29 -4.21 -8.16
C ALA A 36 -13.19 -5.03 -6.86
N ALA A 37 -12.78 -6.29 -6.96
CA ALA A 37 -12.60 -7.16 -5.81
C ALA A 37 -11.46 -6.69 -4.89
N TYR A 38 -10.32 -6.32 -5.46
CA TYR A 38 -9.19 -5.74 -4.74
C TYR A 38 -9.62 -4.50 -3.95
N LYS A 39 -10.30 -3.54 -4.60
CA LYS A 39 -10.77 -2.32 -3.94
C LYS A 39 -11.74 -2.62 -2.79
N SER A 40 -12.70 -3.51 -3.00
CA SER A 40 -13.64 -3.93 -1.96
C SER A 40 -12.93 -4.57 -0.75
N ALA A 41 -11.98 -5.48 -1.01
CA ALA A 41 -11.20 -6.12 0.04
C ALA A 41 -10.32 -5.11 0.80
N TYR A 42 -9.69 -4.18 0.09
CA TYR A 42 -8.82 -3.17 0.67
C TYR A 42 -9.60 -2.17 1.53
N HIS A 43 -10.75 -1.68 1.07
CA HIS A 43 -11.66 -0.85 1.86
C HIS A 43 -12.04 -1.54 3.17
N GLY A 44 -12.49 -2.80 3.10
CA GLY A 44 -12.82 -3.58 4.30
C GLY A 44 -11.61 -3.84 5.22
N PHE A 45 -10.39 -3.87 4.69
CA PHE A 45 -9.17 -3.96 5.50
C PHE A 45 -8.84 -2.63 6.21
N LEU A 46 -8.96 -1.50 5.52
CA LEU A 46 -8.78 -0.18 6.11
C LEU A 46 -9.80 0.10 7.21
N ASP A 47 -11.06 -0.29 7.01
CA ASP A 47 -12.10 -0.21 8.04
C ASP A 47 -11.72 -0.99 9.29
N LYS A 48 -11.17 -2.20 9.14
CA LYS A 48 -10.69 -3.01 10.27
C LYS A 48 -9.53 -2.34 11.00
N LEU A 49 -8.57 -1.74 10.27
CA LEU A 49 -7.47 -1.00 10.88
C LEU A 49 -7.99 0.22 11.64
N ARG A 50 -8.93 0.98 11.05
CA ARG A 50 -9.54 2.15 11.67
C ARG A 50 -10.33 1.78 12.93
N ALA A 51 -11.13 0.73 12.89
CA ALA A 51 -11.85 0.23 14.06
C ALA A 51 -10.90 -0.24 15.18
N ARG A 52 -9.76 -0.83 14.82
CA ARG A 52 -8.78 -1.36 15.79
C ARG A 52 -7.91 -0.27 16.43
N TYR A 53 -7.48 0.72 15.65
CA TYR A 53 -6.50 1.72 16.08
C TYR A 53 -7.08 3.12 16.30
N GLY A 54 -8.38 3.32 16.01
CA GLY A 54 -9.11 4.56 16.21
C GLY A 54 -8.77 5.63 15.18
N SER A 55 -9.49 6.76 15.21
CA SER A 55 -9.31 7.90 14.29
C SER A 55 -7.99 8.66 14.49
N GLY A 56 -7.25 8.37 15.56
CA GLY A 56 -5.96 9.00 15.85
C GLY A 56 -4.83 8.52 14.92
N ALA A 57 -4.84 7.23 14.56
CA ALA A 57 -3.77 6.61 13.78
C ALA A 57 -3.75 7.10 12.32
N THR A 58 -2.56 7.36 11.79
CA THR A 58 -2.34 7.58 10.37
C THR A 58 -2.11 6.24 9.68
N ILE A 59 -2.80 5.98 8.58
CA ILE A 59 -2.64 4.77 7.77
C ILE A 59 -2.07 5.17 6.42
N VAL A 60 -0.94 4.58 6.02
CA VAL A 60 -0.26 4.86 4.75
C VAL A 60 -0.34 3.63 3.87
N VAL A 61 -0.96 3.75 2.71
CA VAL A 61 -0.98 2.74 1.64
C VAL A 61 0.19 3.00 0.71
N GLY A 62 1.16 2.08 0.72
CA GLY A 62 2.41 2.17 -0.03
C GLY A 62 2.38 1.36 -1.33
N VAL A 63 2.87 1.95 -2.42
CA VAL A 63 2.99 1.30 -3.74
C VAL A 63 4.38 1.53 -4.35
N PRO A 64 5.08 0.47 -4.84
CA PRO A 64 6.39 0.59 -5.48
C PRO A 64 6.36 0.89 -7.00
N GLU A 65 5.22 0.81 -7.66
CA GLU A 65 5.08 1.07 -9.11
C GLU A 65 4.74 2.54 -9.41
N ALA A 66 5.46 3.14 -10.37
CA ALA A 66 5.27 4.55 -10.74
C ALA A 66 3.87 4.82 -11.32
N SER A 67 3.32 3.84 -12.04
CA SER A 67 2.01 3.90 -12.69
C SER A 67 1.48 2.47 -12.93
N GLY A 68 0.26 2.38 -13.46
CA GLY A 68 -0.38 1.11 -13.84
C GLY A 68 -1.54 0.73 -12.93
N THR A 69 -2.18 -0.38 -13.25
CA THR A 69 -3.45 -0.81 -12.63
C THR A 69 -3.39 -0.88 -11.11
N PHE A 70 -2.31 -1.41 -10.55
CA PHE A 70 -2.13 -1.49 -9.09
C PHE A 70 -2.03 -0.10 -8.45
N ALA A 71 -1.10 0.75 -8.94
CA ALA A 71 -0.91 2.10 -8.43
C ALA A 71 -2.20 2.94 -8.52
N ASP A 72 -2.92 2.83 -9.64
CA ASP A 72 -4.18 3.54 -9.83
C ASP A 72 -5.28 3.01 -8.90
N ALA A 73 -5.41 1.68 -8.74
CA ALA A 73 -6.41 1.08 -7.86
C ALA A 73 -6.14 1.42 -6.39
N ALA A 74 -4.90 1.33 -5.92
CA ALA A 74 -4.53 1.68 -4.55
C ALA A 74 -4.74 3.18 -4.27
N ARG A 75 -4.40 4.07 -5.22
CA ARG A 75 -4.70 5.50 -5.11
C ARG A 75 -6.20 5.75 -5.01
N GLN A 76 -7.01 5.08 -5.83
CA GLN A 76 -8.47 5.19 -5.79
C GLN A 76 -9.04 4.71 -4.47
N VAL A 77 -8.56 3.59 -3.89
CA VAL A 77 -8.97 3.14 -2.55
C VAL A 77 -8.79 4.25 -1.52
N VAL A 78 -7.61 4.88 -1.48
CA VAL A 78 -7.34 5.97 -0.52
C VAL A 78 -8.28 7.17 -0.76
N GLN A 79 -8.49 7.55 -2.02
CA GLN A 79 -9.36 8.68 -2.39
C GLN A 79 -10.82 8.42 -2.01
N GLU A 80 -11.33 7.22 -2.32
CA GLU A 80 -12.71 6.81 -2.07
C GLU A 80 -13.01 6.63 -0.58
N HIS A 81 -12.02 6.24 0.23
CA HIS A 81 -12.20 6.09 1.67
C HIS A 81 -12.54 7.44 2.34
N GLY A 82 -12.09 8.57 1.78
CA GLY A 82 -12.42 9.93 2.25
C GLY A 82 -11.88 10.31 3.64
N ASP A 83 -11.16 9.42 4.31
CA ASP A 83 -10.56 9.67 5.62
C ASP A 83 -9.26 10.46 5.48
N ALA A 84 -9.26 11.68 6.02
CA ALA A 84 -8.13 12.57 6.03
C ALA A 84 -6.97 12.11 6.94
N LYS A 85 -6.90 10.86 7.40
CA LYS A 85 -5.69 10.21 7.96
C LYS A 85 -5.35 8.88 7.28
N VAL A 86 -6.05 8.51 6.22
CA VAL A 86 -5.62 7.50 5.26
C VAL A 86 -4.86 8.23 4.15
N ARG A 87 -3.67 7.72 3.80
CA ARG A 87 -2.70 8.39 2.94
C ARG A 87 -2.19 7.46 1.87
N TYR A 88 -1.95 8.01 0.69
CA TYR A 88 -1.31 7.29 -0.40
C TYR A 88 0.17 7.69 -0.48
N TRP A 89 1.05 6.70 -0.61
CA TRP A 89 2.48 6.89 -0.78
C TRP A 89 2.97 6.03 -1.95
N ASN A 90 3.30 6.67 -3.06
CA ASN A 90 4.04 6.04 -4.13
C ASN A 90 5.53 6.23 -3.88
N TYR A 91 6.28 5.14 -3.78
CA TYR A 91 7.73 5.15 -3.55
C TYR A 91 8.51 4.52 -4.70
N ALA A 92 7.91 4.47 -5.89
CA ALA A 92 8.62 4.12 -7.10
C ALA A 92 9.84 5.02 -7.28
N ASP A 93 11.00 4.39 -7.44
CA ASP A 93 12.27 5.08 -7.60
C ASP A 93 13.11 4.29 -8.63
N PRO A 94 13.66 4.95 -9.66
CA PRO A 94 14.50 4.28 -10.66
C PRO A 94 15.80 3.70 -10.09
N ALA A 95 16.20 4.08 -8.87
CA ALA A 95 17.36 3.52 -8.18
C ALA A 95 17.08 2.18 -7.48
N LEU A 96 15.83 1.70 -7.46
CA LEU A 96 15.51 0.36 -6.96
C LEU A 96 16.05 -0.71 -7.91
N ASP A 97 17.02 -1.49 -7.46
CA ASP A 97 17.80 -2.42 -8.27
C ASP A 97 17.12 -3.79 -8.44
N ARG A 98 16.27 -4.20 -7.47
CA ARG A 98 15.58 -5.50 -7.44
C ARG A 98 16.53 -6.68 -7.63
N LEU A 99 17.75 -6.57 -7.12
CA LEU A 99 18.78 -7.62 -7.21
C LEU A 99 18.69 -8.66 -6.08
N GLY A 100 17.60 -8.64 -5.30
CA GLY A 100 17.24 -9.75 -4.42
C GLY A 100 16.81 -10.98 -5.20
N CYS A 101 16.59 -12.10 -4.49
CA CYS A 101 16.10 -13.33 -5.10
C CYS A 101 14.77 -13.09 -5.83
N ASP A 102 14.59 -13.73 -6.99
CA ASP A 102 13.36 -13.66 -7.78
C ASP A 102 12.90 -12.22 -8.05
N TRP A 103 13.87 -11.31 -8.29
CA TRP A 103 13.63 -9.90 -8.57
C TRP A 103 12.95 -9.13 -7.41
N HIS A 104 13.15 -9.60 -6.18
CA HIS A 104 12.73 -8.87 -4.98
C HIS A 104 13.69 -7.74 -4.63
N PHE A 105 13.25 -6.86 -3.74
CA PHE A 105 14.08 -5.79 -3.21
C PHE A 105 15.36 -6.33 -2.56
N SER A 106 16.50 -5.77 -2.96
CA SER A 106 17.78 -6.06 -2.35
C SER A 106 17.93 -5.36 -1.00
N GLN A 107 19.03 -5.65 -0.29
CA GLN A 107 19.37 -4.89 0.91
C GLN A 107 19.63 -3.39 0.60
N HIS A 108 20.10 -3.06 -0.60
CA HIS A 108 20.26 -1.69 -1.05
C HIS A 108 18.89 -1.02 -1.21
N ASP A 109 17.95 -1.69 -1.87
CA ASP A 109 16.58 -1.21 -2.04
C ASP A 109 15.88 -0.98 -0.71
N HIS A 110 15.98 -1.92 0.24
CA HIS A 110 15.39 -1.74 1.57
C HIS A 110 15.95 -0.53 2.31
N ARG A 111 17.25 -0.21 2.14
CA ARG A 111 17.85 1.00 2.71
C ARG A 111 17.30 2.26 2.03
N LEU A 112 17.15 2.24 0.70
CA LEU A 112 16.56 3.34 -0.05
C LEU A 112 15.09 3.58 0.37
N ILE A 113 14.27 2.52 0.37
CA ILE A 113 12.86 2.57 0.79
C ILE A 113 12.74 3.09 2.22
N SER A 114 13.62 2.68 3.13
CA SER A 114 13.64 3.21 4.50
C SER A 114 13.89 4.72 4.54
N GLY A 115 14.79 5.24 3.69
CA GLY A 115 15.03 6.68 3.56
C GLY A 115 13.80 7.42 3.02
N LEU A 116 13.23 6.91 1.93
CA LEU A 116 12.02 7.46 1.31
C LEU A 116 10.84 7.48 2.30
N LEU A 117 10.68 6.44 3.12
CA LEU A 117 9.64 6.37 4.13
C LEU A 117 9.86 7.41 5.24
N ASN A 118 11.10 7.58 5.70
CA ASN A 118 11.42 8.61 6.70
C ASN A 118 11.09 10.01 6.17
N ASP A 119 11.47 10.30 4.93
CA ASP A 119 11.17 11.58 4.27
C ASP A 119 9.67 11.80 4.09
N TYR A 120 8.93 10.74 3.77
CA TYR A 120 7.48 10.80 3.68
C TYR A 120 6.82 11.07 5.04
N ILE A 121 7.24 10.34 6.08
CA ILE A 121 6.76 10.51 7.45
C ILE A 121 6.98 11.94 7.94
N ALA A 122 8.16 12.53 7.67
CA ALA A 122 8.46 13.90 8.05
C ALA A 122 7.48 14.93 7.45
N LYS A 123 6.87 14.63 6.29
CA LYS A 123 5.89 15.49 5.62
C LYS A 123 4.46 15.32 6.16
N LEU A 124 4.19 14.29 6.97
CA LEU A 124 2.87 14.04 7.55
C LEU A 124 2.54 14.98 8.73
N GLY A 125 3.51 15.75 9.23
CA GLY A 125 3.36 16.65 10.37
C GLY A 125 3.55 15.95 11.73
N GLN A 126 3.01 16.52 12.80
CA GLN A 126 3.03 15.89 14.13
C GLN A 126 2.07 14.68 14.17
N ILE A 127 2.62 13.49 13.92
CA ILE A 127 1.87 12.23 13.98
C ILE A 127 2.21 11.39 15.22
N TRP A 128 3.16 11.81 16.06
CA TRP A 128 3.62 11.07 17.24
C TRP A 128 3.02 11.61 18.52
#